data_AF-A0A252DGX5-F1
#
_entry.id   AF-A0A252DGX5-F1
#
_cell.length_a   1.000
_cell.length_b   1.000
_cell.length_c   1.000
_cell.angle_alpha   90.00
_cell.angle_beta   90.00
_cell.angle_gamma   90.00
#
_symmetry.space_group_name_H-M   'P 1'
#
loop_
_entity.id
_entity.type
_entity.pdbx_description
1 polymer ?
#
loop_
_entity_poly.entity_id
_entity_poly.type
_entity_poly.pdbx_seq_one_letter_code
_entity_poly.pdbx_strand_id
1 'polypeptide(L)'
;MTAANSAEPILSPEAAIAALSCDDNQIRYYAAWWLGKHQVQAGCAALCDALFDQRYRIPDGGYPLRRQAARALGQLKNPQAVPALIAALECDTDLRLREAAIVALAAIGDRQAVTPLLKLLQSSYEQPYEALIEALATLEIWSARPLVEPFFEHSSERVQCAAARYMYLLTKQSQYLERIVKNLNHDNMYLRWAAVFDLGAVGHQQAIEAILAAKVPNSLKLLNLKRILEAILDNHASQKEISQLIFKAIDDLSIQL
;
A
#
# COMPACT_ATOMS: atom_id res chain seq x y z
N MET A 1 12.65 9.27 -45.00
CA MET A 1 12.16 8.05 -44.31
C MET A 1 12.21 8.31 -42.82
N THR A 2 11.16 8.91 -42.28
CA THR A 2 10.93 9.05 -40.83
C THR A 2 9.84 8.06 -40.48
N ALA A 3 10.23 6.90 -39.93
CA ALA A 3 9.25 5.98 -39.36
C ALA A 3 8.60 6.70 -38.17
N ALA A 4 7.34 7.07 -38.34
CA ALA A 4 6.49 7.48 -37.23
C ALA A 4 6.39 6.26 -36.31
N ASN A 5 7.11 6.30 -35.20
CA ASN A 5 7.03 5.28 -34.15
C ASN A 5 5.71 5.53 -33.40
N SER A 6 4.59 5.15 -34.01
CA SER A 6 3.31 5.10 -33.30
C SER A 6 3.47 4.07 -32.20
N ALA A 7 3.45 4.51 -30.95
CA ALA A 7 3.43 3.63 -29.80
C ALA A 7 2.28 2.62 -29.98
N GLU A 8 2.62 1.37 -30.29
CA GLU A 8 1.62 0.32 -30.37
C GLU A 8 0.95 0.20 -28.99
N PRO A 9 -0.39 0.14 -28.93
CA PRO A 9 -1.08 0.04 -27.65
C PRO A 9 -0.69 -1.27 -26.96
N ILE A 10 -0.43 -1.20 -25.65
CA ILE A 10 -0.19 -2.38 -24.82
C ILE A 10 -1.51 -3.13 -24.65
N LEU A 11 -1.71 -4.18 -25.47
CA LEU A 11 -2.94 -4.98 -25.50
C LEU A 11 -2.72 -6.46 -25.11
N SER A 12 -1.48 -6.88 -24.84
CA SER A 12 -1.17 -8.25 -24.43
C SER A 12 -0.06 -8.31 -23.36
N PRO A 13 0.02 -9.42 -22.60
CA PRO A 13 1.14 -9.71 -21.69
C PRO A 13 2.51 -9.58 -22.33
N GLU A 14 2.71 -10.14 -23.51
CA GLU A 14 3.99 -10.17 -24.23
C GLU A 14 4.39 -8.76 -24.65
N ALA A 15 3.44 -7.98 -25.17
CA ALA A 15 3.65 -6.58 -25.53
C ALA A 15 4.03 -5.75 -24.30
N ALA A 16 3.37 -5.96 -23.16
CA ALA A 16 3.67 -5.26 -21.92
C ALA A 16 5.08 -5.61 -21.39
N ILE A 17 5.47 -6.88 -21.41
CA ILE A 17 6.80 -7.32 -20.99
C ILE A 17 7.88 -6.71 -21.90
N ALA A 18 7.68 -6.77 -23.22
CA ALA A 18 8.61 -6.19 -24.18
C ALA A 18 8.72 -4.66 -24.01
N ALA A 19 7.60 -3.98 -23.77
CA ALA A 19 7.54 -2.54 -23.57
C ALA A 19 8.33 -2.04 -22.35
N LEU A 20 8.63 -2.88 -21.35
CA LEU A 20 9.53 -2.51 -20.25
C LEU A 20 10.97 -2.21 -20.71
N SER A 21 11.37 -2.72 -21.87
CA SER A 21 12.72 -2.51 -22.41
C SER A 21 12.81 -1.35 -23.39
N CYS A 22 11.69 -0.75 -23.82
CA CYS A 22 11.71 0.31 -24.84
C CYS A 22 12.37 1.62 -24.37
N ASP A 23 12.68 2.49 -25.33
CA ASP A 23 13.35 3.77 -25.06
C ASP A 23 12.43 4.80 -24.39
N ASP A 24 11.13 4.74 -24.66
CA ASP A 24 10.16 5.72 -24.16
C ASP A 24 9.82 5.47 -22.68
N ASN A 25 10.18 6.42 -21.83
CA ASN A 25 9.97 6.35 -20.38
C ASN A 25 8.50 6.25 -19.98
N GLN A 26 7.58 6.86 -20.73
CA GLN A 26 6.15 6.81 -20.46
C GLN A 26 5.59 5.43 -20.80
N ILE A 27 6.02 4.85 -21.94
CA ILE A 27 5.61 3.50 -22.35
C ILE A 27 6.11 2.47 -21.33
N ARG A 28 7.37 2.55 -20.89
CA ARG A 28 7.89 1.66 -19.84
C ARG A 28 7.10 1.76 -18.53
N TYR A 29 6.80 2.98 -18.11
CA TYR A 29 6.01 3.20 -16.89
C TYR A 29 4.61 2.61 -17.03
N TYR A 30 3.94 2.84 -18.17
CA TYR A 30 2.62 2.32 -18.44
C TYR A 30 2.62 0.79 -18.53
N ALA A 31 3.65 0.18 -19.13
CA ALA A 31 3.86 -1.26 -19.16
C ALA A 31 3.93 -1.86 -17.75
N ALA A 32 4.73 -1.28 -16.86
CA ALA A 32 4.83 -1.73 -15.48
C ALA A 32 3.48 -1.63 -14.75
N TRP A 33 2.76 -0.51 -14.93
CA TRP A 33 1.42 -0.35 -14.39
C TRP A 33 0.43 -1.39 -14.93
N TRP A 34 0.44 -1.63 -16.24
CA TRP A 34 -0.47 -2.55 -16.91
C TRP A 34 -0.26 -3.99 -16.41
N LEU A 35 1.00 -4.44 -16.31
CA LEU A 35 1.34 -5.77 -15.79
C LEU A 35 0.79 -6.01 -14.38
N GLY A 36 0.96 -5.03 -13.48
CA GLY A 36 0.43 -5.11 -12.12
C GLY A 36 -1.10 -5.08 -12.09
N LYS A 37 -1.72 -4.15 -12.83
CA LYS A 37 -3.18 -3.99 -12.88
C LYS A 37 -3.90 -5.23 -13.42
N HIS A 38 -3.30 -5.90 -14.39
CA HIS A 38 -3.81 -7.12 -15.01
C HIS A 38 -3.27 -8.41 -14.38
N GLN A 39 -2.52 -8.32 -13.28
CA GLN A 39 -1.98 -9.46 -12.52
C GLN A 39 -1.18 -10.47 -13.37
N VAL A 40 -0.37 -9.96 -14.31
CA VAL A 40 0.37 -10.79 -15.26
C VAL A 40 1.61 -11.41 -14.62
N GLN A 41 1.46 -12.64 -14.14
CA GLN A 41 2.53 -13.38 -13.44
C GLN A 41 3.81 -13.57 -14.26
N ALA A 42 3.68 -13.76 -15.58
CA ALA A 42 4.83 -13.90 -16.48
C ALA A 42 5.74 -12.65 -16.50
N GLY A 43 5.20 -11.48 -16.14
CA GLY A 43 5.96 -10.23 -16.07
C GLY A 43 6.78 -10.05 -14.78
N CYS A 44 6.70 -10.97 -13.82
CA CYS A 44 7.38 -10.85 -12.53
C CYS A 44 8.89 -10.63 -12.68
N ALA A 45 9.57 -11.46 -13.47
CA ALA A 45 11.02 -11.33 -13.69
C ALA A 45 11.41 -9.98 -14.31
N ALA A 46 10.70 -9.55 -15.35
CA ALA A 46 10.97 -8.27 -16.02
C ALA A 46 10.69 -7.07 -15.11
N LEU A 47 9.70 -7.16 -14.22
CA LEU A 47 9.43 -6.14 -13.21
C LEU A 47 10.52 -6.12 -12.11
N CYS A 48 11.07 -7.27 -11.72
CA CYS A 48 12.23 -7.33 -10.83
C CYS A 48 13.45 -6.62 -11.44
N ASP A 49 13.71 -6.81 -12.73
CA ASP A 49 14.77 -6.07 -13.43
C ASP A 49 14.49 -4.56 -13.46
N ALA A 50 13.24 -4.17 -13.70
CA ALA A 50 12.81 -2.77 -13.73
C ALA A 50 12.94 -2.05 -12.36
N LEU A 51 13.04 -2.77 -11.24
CA LEU A 51 13.35 -2.18 -9.92
C LEU A 51 14.73 -1.53 -9.88
N PHE A 52 15.63 -1.87 -10.80
CA PHE A 52 16.99 -1.35 -10.86
C PHE A 52 17.24 -0.46 -12.08
N ASP A 53 16.18 -0.09 -12.79
CA ASP A 53 16.25 0.77 -13.96
C ASP A 53 16.69 2.20 -13.60
N GLN A 54 17.84 2.61 -14.13
CA GLN A 54 18.40 3.95 -13.90
C GLN A 54 18.30 4.88 -15.11
N ARG A 55 17.55 4.49 -16.16
CA ARG A 55 17.53 5.21 -17.45
C ARG A 55 16.85 6.58 -17.36
N TYR A 56 15.92 6.76 -16.41
CA TYR A 56 15.17 8.01 -16.28
C TYR A 56 14.99 8.44 -14.83
N ARG A 57 15.77 9.45 -14.43
CA ARG A 57 15.66 10.13 -13.14
C ARG A 57 14.92 11.46 -13.33
N ILE A 58 13.91 11.72 -12.52
CA ILE A 58 13.17 12.99 -12.56
C ILE A 58 13.93 14.11 -11.81
N PRO A 59 13.66 15.40 -12.11
CA PRO A 59 14.34 16.53 -11.45
C PRO A 59 14.23 16.50 -9.93
N ASP A 60 13.04 16.18 -9.41
CA ASP A 60 12.76 16.06 -7.96
C ASP A 60 13.34 14.78 -7.32
N GLY A 61 14.12 14.01 -8.08
CA GLY A 61 14.82 12.83 -7.61
C GLY A 61 14.04 11.52 -7.76
N GLY A 62 14.83 10.45 -7.86
CA GLY A 62 14.35 9.07 -7.99
C GLY A 62 13.82 8.70 -9.37
N TYR A 63 13.28 7.49 -9.47
CA TYR A 63 13.03 6.82 -10.75
C TYR A 63 11.58 6.34 -10.82
N PRO A 64 10.71 7.00 -11.64
CA PRO A 64 9.30 6.66 -11.72
C PRO A 64 9.04 5.19 -12.07
N LEU A 65 9.84 4.61 -12.98
CA LEU A 65 9.71 3.21 -13.36
C LEU A 65 10.00 2.27 -12.18
N ARG A 66 11.08 2.49 -11.42
CA ARG A 66 11.42 1.66 -10.24
C ARG A 66 10.26 1.66 -9.23
N ARG A 67 9.71 2.84 -8.93
CA ARG A 67 8.56 2.98 -8.01
C ARG A 67 7.33 2.24 -8.52
N GLN A 68 7.06 2.33 -9.82
CA GLN A 68 5.91 1.66 -10.44
C GLN A 68 6.10 0.15 -10.51
N ALA A 69 7.31 -0.33 -10.78
CA ALA A 69 7.66 -1.74 -10.77
C ALA A 69 7.44 -2.35 -9.38
N ALA A 70 7.89 -1.68 -8.31
CA ALA A 70 7.64 -2.12 -6.93
C ALA A 70 6.13 -2.27 -6.64
N ARG A 71 5.32 -1.28 -7.01
CA ARG A 71 3.86 -1.35 -6.86
C ARG A 71 3.24 -2.50 -7.65
N ALA A 72 3.67 -2.69 -8.90
CA ALA A 72 3.19 -3.78 -9.75
C ALA A 72 3.52 -5.15 -9.16
N LEU A 73 4.74 -5.34 -8.65
CA LEU A 73 5.14 -6.58 -7.96
C LEU A 73 4.29 -6.85 -6.72
N GLY A 74 3.97 -5.82 -5.94
CA GLY A 74 3.03 -5.93 -4.81
C GLY A 74 1.63 -6.35 -5.23
N GLN A 75 1.16 -5.91 -6.41
CA GLN A 75 -0.12 -6.32 -6.99
C GLN A 75 -0.10 -7.77 -7.51
N LEU A 76 1.04 -8.23 -8.04
CA LEU A 76 1.21 -9.61 -8.47
C LEU A 76 1.22 -10.60 -7.30
N LYS A 77 1.63 -10.14 -6.11
CA LYS A 77 1.79 -10.95 -4.89
C LYS A 77 2.64 -12.22 -5.12
N ASN A 78 3.62 -12.14 -6.01
CA ASN A 78 4.47 -13.28 -6.37
C ASN A 78 5.70 -13.33 -5.44
N PRO A 79 5.89 -14.41 -4.65
CA PRO A 79 7.03 -14.54 -3.74
C PRO A 79 8.41 -14.48 -4.42
N GLN A 80 8.50 -14.80 -5.72
CA GLN A 80 9.75 -14.70 -6.48
C GLN A 80 10.31 -13.26 -6.53
N ALA A 81 9.46 -12.26 -6.31
CA ALA A 81 9.87 -10.85 -6.29
C ALA A 81 10.54 -10.42 -4.98
N VAL A 82 10.42 -11.21 -3.90
CA VAL A 82 10.84 -10.83 -2.55
C VAL A 82 12.32 -10.48 -2.47
N PRO A 83 13.26 -11.27 -3.04
CA PRO A 83 14.68 -10.91 -3.00
C PRO A 83 14.99 -9.57 -3.69
N ALA A 84 14.36 -9.30 -4.84
CA ALA A 84 14.56 -8.06 -5.58
C ALA A 84 13.97 -6.85 -4.84
N LEU A 85 12.80 -7.01 -4.22
CA LEU A 85 12.19 -5.97 -3.39
C LEU A 85 12.98 -5.69 -2.11
N ILE A 86 13.56 -6.72 -1.48
CA ILE A 86 14.49 -6.53 -0.34
C ILE A 86 15.72 -5.73 -0.77
N ALA A 87 16.32 -6.05 -1.91
CA ALA A 87 17.44 -5.28 -2.44
C ALA A 87 17.03 -3.82 -2.77
N ALA A 88 15.79 -3.59 -3.23
CA ALA A 88 15.28 -2.23 -3.45
C ALA A 88 15.15 -1.39 -2.16
N LEU A 89 15.05 -2.02 -0.98
CA LEU A 89 15.05 -1.31 0.30
C LEU A 89 16.37 -0.60 0.59
N GLU A 90 17.47 -1.11 0.05
CA GLU A 90 18.82 -0.56 0.22
C GLU A 90 19.02 0.75 -0.54
N CYS A 91 18.07 1.16 -1.39
CA CYS A 91 18.14 2.43 -2.10
C CYS A 91 18.12 3.60 -1.12
N ASP A 92 19.23 4.30 -0.96
CA ASP A 92 19.45 5.44 -0.07
C ASP A 92 18.81 6.75 -0.59
N THR A 93 18.78 6.92 -1.91
CA THR A 93 18.42 8.18 -2.58
C THR A 93 16.95 8.34 -2.97
N ASP A 94 16.12 7.29 -2.86
CA ASP A 94 14.71 7.34 -3.29
C ASP A 94 13.78 6.76 -2.21
N LEU A 95 13.37 7.60 -1.26
CA LEU A 95 12.44 7.24 -0.18
C LEU A 95 11.11 6.69 -0.71
N ARG A 96 10.63 7.19 -1.85
CA ARG A 96 9.37 6.75 -2.46
C ARG A 96 9.48 5.35 -3.08
N LEU A 97 10.67 4.96 -3.56
CA LEU A 97 10.92 3.58 -3.97
C LEU A 97 10.93 2.67 -2.75
N ARG A 98 11.62 3.08 -1.68
CA ARG A 98 11.69 2.31 -0.44
C ARG A 98 10.30 2.07 0.13
N GLU A 99 9.47 3.12 0.20
CA GLU A 99 8.06 3.04 0.59
C GLU A 99 7.29 2.04 -0.29
N ALA A 100 7.40 2.15 -1.62
CA ALA A 100 6.72 1.24 -2.54
C ALA A 100 7.17 -0.23 -2.37
N ALA A 101 8.46 -0.47 -2.11
CA ALA A 101 9.00 -1.79 -1.86
C ALA A 101 8.50 -2.36 -0.52
N ILE A 102 8.43 -1.57 0.54
CA ILE A 102 7.86 -1.97 1.83
C ILE A 102 6.40 -2.41 1.69
N VAL A 103 5.59 -1.58 1.01
CA VAL A 103 4.18 -1.88 0.76
C VAL A 103 4.02 -3.15 -0.08
N ALA A 104 4.87 -3.34 -1.09
CA ALA A 104 4.86 -4.55 -1.92
C ALA A 104 5.22 -5.80 -1.14
N LEU A 105 6.24 -5.75 -0.28
CA LEU A 105 6.63 -6.86 0.59
C LEU A 105 5.50 -7.24 1.56
N ALA A 106 4.82 -6.26 2.15
CA ALA A 106 3.65 -6.50 2.99
C ALA A 106 2.49 -7.15 2.22
N ALA A 107 2.25 -6.72 0.99
CA ALA A 107 1.20 -7.27 0.12
C ALA A 107 1.50 -8.71 -0.32
N ILE A 108 2.78 -9.07 -0.51
CA ILE A 108 3.21 -10.44 -0.82
C ILE A 108 3.09 -11.33 0.41
N GLY A 109 3.39 -10.83 1.61
CA GLY A 109 3.21 -11.58 2.86
C GLY A 109 4.33 -12.56 3.21
N ASP A 110 5.43 -12.58 2.45
CA ASP A 110 6.54 -13.52 2.68
C ASP A 110 7.37 -13.12 3.91
N ARG A 111 7.63 -14.10 4.79
CA ARG A 111 8.36 -13.91 6.05
C ARG A 111 9.84 -13.55 5.85
N GLN A 112 10.41 -13.78 4.67
CA GLN A 112 11.77 -13.34 4.33
C GLN A 112 11.93 -11.81 4.44
N ALA A 113 10.84 -11.04 4.29
CA ALA A 113 10.84 -9.59 4.42
C ALA A 113 11.00 -9.07 5.86
N VAL A 114 10.71 -9.91 6.87
CA VAL A 114 10.60 -9.45 8.27
C VAL A 114 11.91 -8.89 8.80
N THR A 115 13.02 -9.62 8.65
CA THR A 115 14.32 -9.17 9.15
C THR A 115 14.80 -7.88 8.46
N PRO A 116 14.73 -7.75 7.11
CA PRO A 116 15.02 -6.49 6.44
C PRO A 116 14.16 -5.30 6.92
N LEU A 117 12.85 -5.50 7.11
CA LEU A 117 11.95 -4.44 7.57
C LEU A 117 12.27 -3.99 9.00
N LEU A 118 12.56 -4.91 9.90
CA LEU A 118 12.97 -4.59 11.28
C LEU A 118 14.30 -3.83 11.31
N LYS A 119 15.29 -4.26 10.51
CA LYS A 119 16.57 -3.55 10.38
C LYS A 119 16.36 -2.13 9.86
N LEU A 120 15.44 -1.95 8.91
CA LEU A 120 15.15 -0.65 8.36
C LEU A 120 14.47 0.28 9.38
N LEU A 121 13.55 -0.24 10.20
CA LEU A 121 12.92 0.52 11.28
C LEU A 121 13.92 1.02 12.34
N GLN A 122 15.04 0.30 12.53
CA GLN A 122 16.12 0.65 13.44
C GLN A 122 17.20 1.56 12.83
N SER A 123 17.09 1.91 11.54
CA SER A 123 18.11 2.73 10.88
C SER A 123 18.14 4.16 11.43
N SER A 124 19.32 4.77 11.44
CA SER A 124 19.49 6.19 11.80
C SER A 124 19.06 7.18 10.72
N TYR A 125 18.75 6.70 9.51
CA TYR A 125 18.33 7.54 8.38
C TYR A 125 16.82 7.76 8.39
N GLU A 126 16.37 8.79 7.69
CA GLU A 126 14.93 9.00 7.47
C GLU A 126 14.32 7.79 6.74
N GLN A 127 13.19 7.33 7.26
CA GLN A 127 12.45 6.19 6.75
C GLN A 127 10.98 6.53 6.56
N PRO A 128 10.29 5.85 5.63
CA PRO A 128 8.83 5.90 5.54
C PRO A 128 8.23 5.09 6.71
N TYR A 129 8.27 5.65 7.92
CA TYR A 129 7.89 4.97 9.17
C TYR A 129 6.45 4.47 9.16
N GLU A 130 5.54 5.22 8.57
CA GLU A 130 4.15 4.80 8.33
C GLU A 130 4.12 3.45 7.59
N ALA A 131 4.67 3.40 6.38
CA ALA A 131 4.70 2.17 5.58
C ALA A 131 5.38 1.00 6.30
N LEU A 132 6.46 1.26 7.06
CA LEU A 132 7.16 0.22 7.83
C LEU A 132 6.28 -0.38 8.93
N ILE A 133 5.71 0.47 9.78
CA ILE A 133 4.88 0.04 10.90
C ILE A 133 3.63 -0.66 10.37
N GLU A 134 3.06 -0.13 9.30
CA GLU A 134 1.92 -0.71 8.60
C GLU A 134 2.22 -2.08 7.99
N ALA A 135 3.39 -2.25 7.38
CA ALA A 135 3.85 -3.53 6.86
C ALA A 135 4.02 -4.56 7.99
N LEU A 136 4.65 -4.17 9.10
CA LEU A 136 4.83 -5.03 10.27
C LEU A 136 3.49 -5.43 10.91
N ALA A 137 2.50 -4.53 10.90
CA ALA A 137 1.15 -4.81 11.36
C ALA A 137 0.46 -5.84 10.44
N THR A 138 0.59 -5.65 9.12
CA THR A 138 -0.01 -6.51 8.09
C THR A 138 0.60 -7.92 8.11
N LEU A 139 1.90 -8.02 8.40
CA LEU A 139 2.63 -9.28 8.56
C LEU A 139 2.48 -9.91 9.95
N GLU A 140 1.70 -9.28 10.84
CA GLU A 140 1.42 -9.71 12.21
C GLU A 140 2.69 -9.94 13.07
N ILE A 141 3.67 -9.04 12.96
CA ILE A 141 4.98 -9.20 13.61
C ILE A 141 4.96 -8.61 15.01
N TRP A 142 4.42 -9.34 15.99
CA TRP A 142 4.36 -8.88 17.39
C TRP A 142 5.72 -8.52 18.00
N SER A 143 6.80 -9.20 17.60
CA SER A 143 8.16 -8.93 18.08
C SER A 143 8.65 -7.52 17.73
N ALA A 144 8.01 -6.83 16.77
CA ALA A 144 8.31 -5.44 16.45
C ALA A 144 7.82 -4.45 17.52
N ARG A 145 6.96 -4.88 18.45
CA ARG A 145 6.31 -3.99 19.42
C ARG A 145 7.27 -3.04 20.14
N PRO A 146 8.41 -3.48 20.72
CA PRO A 146 9.33 -2.55 21.41
C PRO A 146 9.93 -1.49 20.49
N LEU A 147 10.00 -1.76 19.18
CA LEU A 147 10.45 -0.81 18.16
C LEU A 147 9.32 0.13 17.70
N VAL A 148 8.07 -0.34 17.76
CA VAL A 148 6.89 0.46 17.35
C VAL A 148 6.39 1.38 18.48
N GLU A 149 6.49 0.97 19.75
CA GLU A 149 6.00 1.75 20.89
C GLU A 149 6.52 3.20 20.95
N PRO A 150 7.81 3.50 20.69
CA PRO A 150 8.30 4.88 20.67
C PRO A 150 7.59 5.79 19.66
N PHE A 151 6.99 5.23 18.60
CA PHE A 151 6.33 6.02 17.56
C PHE A 151 4.99 6.63 17.99
N PHE A 152 4.45 6.29 19.18
CA PHE A 152 3.32 7.02 19.77
C PHE A 152 3.65 8.48 20.09
N GLU A 153 4.93 8.79 20.32
CA GLU A 153 5.43 10.14 20.61
C GLU A 153 6.13 10.79 19.40
N HIS A 154 6.01 10.18 18.20
CA HIS A 154 6.63 10.70 16.99
C HIS A 154 6.03 12.05 16.58
N SER A 155 6.81 12.97 16.01
CA SER A 155 6.31 14.32 15.64
C SER A 155 5.17 14.33 14.61
N SER A 156 5.15 13.34 13.72
CA SER A 156 4.07 13.15 12.73
C SER A 156 2.90 12.35 13.31
N GLU A 157 1.72 12.96 13.39
CA GLU A 157 0.48 12.30 13.80
C GLU A 157 0.12 11.08 12.93
N ARG A 158 0.51 11.12 11.65
CA ARG A 158 0.28 9.99 10.75
C ARG A 158 1.06 8.76 11.20
N VAL A 159 2.29 8.94 11.64
CA VAL A 159 3.15 7.87 12.17
C VAL A 159 2.63 7.37 13.52
N GLN A 160 2.12 8.26 14.37
CA GLN A 160 1.45 7.87 15.62
C GLN A 160 0.21 7.00 15.34
N CYS A 161 -0.59 7.34 14.31
CA CYS A 161 -1.73 6.52 13.88
C CYS A 161 -1.31 5.17 13.31
N ALA A 162 -0.20 5.09 12.57
CA ALA A 162 0.34 3.80 12.13
C ALA A 162 0.72 2.90 13.34
N ALA A 163 1.34 3.47 14.39
CA ALA A 163 1.63 2.75 15.63
C ALA A 163 0.35 2.31 16.36
N ALA A 164 -0.66 3.17 16.42
CA ALA A 164 -1.98 2.83 16.97
C ALA A 164 -2.65 1.69 16.17
N ARG A 165 -2.61 1.75 14.83
CA ARG A 165 -3.14 0.71 13.94
C ARG A 165 -2.45 -0.62 14.16
N TYR A 166 -1.12 -0.61 14.26
CA TYR A 166 -0.31 -1.79 14.58
C TYR A 166 -0.76 -2.42 15.91
N MET A 167 -0.84 -1.62 16.98
CA MET A 167 -1.23 -2.11 18.30
C MET A 167 -2.67 -2.60 18.32
N TYR A 168 -3.59 -1.91 17.65
CA TYR A 168 -4.98 -2.36 17.54
C TYR A 168 -5.07 -3.70 16.82
N LEU A 169 -4.41 -3.86 15.68
CA LEU A 169 -4.49 -5.09 14.89
C LEU A 169 -4.03 -6.31 15.69
N LEU A 170 -3.03 -6.16 16.56
CA LEU A 170 -2.46 -7.26 17.34
C LEU A 170 -3.10 -7.48 18.71
N THR A 171 -3.68 -6.44 19.32
CA THR A 171 -4.23 -6.52 20.70
C THR A 171 -5.75 -6.42 20.78
N LYS A 172 -6.39 -5.86 19.75
CA LYS A 172 -7.82 -5.49 19.70
C LYS A 172 -8.29 -4.55 20.83
N GLN A 173 -7.39 -3.84 21.51
CA GLN A 173 -7.76 -2.90 22.57
C GLN A 173 -8.34 -1.60 21.99
N SER A 174 -9.53 -1.18 22.47
CA SER A 174 -10.27 -0.04 21.92
C SER A 174 -9.52 1.29 21.97
N GLN A 175 -8.69 1.51 23.00
CA GLN A 175 -7.90 2.74 23.14
C GLN A 175 -7.06 3.08 21.91
N TYR A 176 -6.56 2.06 21.20
CA TYR A 176 -5.78 2.27 19.98
C TYR A 176 -6.68 2.62 18.79
N LEU A 177 -7.90 2.10 18.74
CA LEU A 177 -8.89 2.49 17.75
C LEU A 177 -9.37 3.93 17.96
N GLU A 178 -9.63 4.30 19.22
CA GLU A 178 -10.05 5.65 19.62
C GLU A 178 -9.04 6.71 19.17
N ARG A 179 -7.74 6.39 19.22
CA ARG A 179 -6.68 7.26 18.68
C ARG A 179 -6.85 7.52 17.19
N ILE A 180 -7.14 6.49 16.40
CA ILE A 180 -7.36 6.62 14.95
C ILE A 180 -8.65 7.40 14.68
N VAL A 181 -9.73 7.08 15.39
CA VAL A 181 -11.04 7.75 15.26
C VAL A 181 -10.95 9.25 15.56
N LYS A 182 -10.11 9.66 16.52
CA LYS A 182 -9.87 11.08 16.81
C LYS A 182 -9.45 11.87 15.55
N ASN A 183 -8.65 11.28 14.67
CA ASN A 183 -8.14 11.95 13.48
C ASN A 183 -9.20 12.15 12.38
N LEU A 184 -10.37 11.49 12.47
CA LEU A 184 -11.49 11.77 11.57
C LEU A 184 -12.05 13.19 11.70
N ASN A 185 -11.78 13.87 12.82
CA ASN A 185 -12.19 15.25 13.08
C ASN A 185 -11.03 16.25 13.04
N HIS A 186 -9.85 15.86 12.53
CA HIS A 186 -8.70 16.76 12.45
C HIS A 186 -8.95 17.87 11.41
N ASP A 187 -8.46 19.09 11.65
CA ASP A 187 -8.47 20.21 10.71
C ASP A 187 -7.80 19.89 9.34
N ASN A 188 -6.67 19.18 9.36
CA ASN A 188 -5.96 18.72 8.18
C ASN A 188 -6.76 17.60 7.48
N MET A 189 -7.20 17.87 6.25
CA MET A 189 -7.97 16.91 5.47
C MET A 189 -7.23 15.60 5.20
N TYR A 190 -5.91 15.65 5.03
CA TYR A 190 -5.11 14.47 4.74
C TYR A 190 -5.07 13.50 5.93
N LEU A 191 -5.07 14.02 7.16
CA LEU A 191 -5.13 13.19 8.37
C LEU A 191 -6.52 12.58 8.57
N ARG A 192 -7.59 13.29 8.17
CA ARG A 192 -8.94 12.68 8.11
C ARG A 192 -8.97 11.51 7.12
N TRP A 193 -8.40 11.70 5.93
CA TRP A 193 -8.40 10.65 4.90
C TRP A 193 -7.56 9.44 5.33
N ALA A 194 -6.39 9.69 5.90
CA ALA A 194 -5.53 8.64 6.46
C ALA A 194 -6.26 7.83 7.54
N ALA A 195 -6.95 8.49 8.47
CA ALA A 195 -7.74 7.80 9.49
C ALA A 195 -8.82 6.89 8.88
N VAL A 196 -9.49 7.31 7.80
CA VAL A 196 -10.46 6.46 7.08
C VAL A 196 -9.79 5.23 6.47
N PHE A 197 -8.57 5.37 5.93
CA PHE A 197 -7.80 4.24 5.42
C PHE A 197 -7.33 3.29 6.52
N ASP A 198 -6.86 3.83 7.66
CA ASP A 198 -6.46 3.04 8.82
C ASP A 198 -7.66 2.22 9.36
N LEU A 199 -8.83 2.85 9.50
CA LEU A 199 -10.08 2.19 9.88
C LEU A 199 -10.53 1.14 8.86
N GLY A 200 -10.35 1.43 7.57
CA GLY A 200 -10.59 0.49 6.47
C GLY A 200 -9.72 -0.76 6.54
N ALA A 201 -8.46 -0.61 6.95
CA ALA A 201 -7.54 -1.74 7.15
C ALA A 201 -7.82 -2.52 8.44
N VAL A 202 -8.47 -1.89 9.42
CA VAL A 202 -8.83 -2.52 10.70
C VAL A 202 -10.06 -3.43 10.56
N GLY A 203 -11.12 -2.97 9.87
CA GLY A 203 -12.26 -3.81 9.50
C GLY A 203 -13.15 -4.30 10.64
N HIS A 204 -13.32 -3.49 11.70
CA HIS A 204 -14.23 -3.78 12.83
C HIS A 204 -15.52 -2.96 12.73
N GLN A 205 -16.60 -3.40 13.40
CA GLN A 205 -17.89 -2.70 13.38
C GLN A 205 -17.77 -1.22 13.80
N GLN A 206 -17.06 -0.93 14.88
CA GLN A 206 -16.79 0.44 15.34
C GLN A 206 -16.05 1.27 14.28
N ALA A 207 -15.16 0.64 13.50
CA ALA A 207 -14.44 1.32 12.43
C ALA A 207 -15.37 1.66 11.26
N ILE A 208 -16.31 0.76 10.92
CA ILE A 208 -17.33 1.00 9.89
C ILE A 208 -18.22 2.18 10.28
N GLU A 209 -18.75 2.17 11.50
CA GLU A 209 -19.59 3.26 12.03
C GLU A 209 -18.84 4.60 12.01
N ALA A 210 -17.56 4.60 12.41
CA ALA A 210 -16.72 5.79 12.37
C ALA A 210 -16.46 6.29 10.93
N ILE A 211 -16.23 5.39 9.96
CA ILE A 211 -16.09 5.75 8.53
C ILE A 211 -17.37 6.40 8.00
N LEU A 212 -18.54 5.85 8.34
CA LEU A 212 -19.84 6.39 7.89
C LEU A 212 -20.10 7.78 8.46
N ALA A 213 -19.77 8.01 9.73
CA ALA A 213 -19.92 9.30 10.39
C ALA A 213 -18.86 10.34 9.96
N ALA A 214 -17.74 9.93 9.36
CA ALA A 214 -16.64 10.81 9.02
C ALA A 214 -17.03 11.91 8.01
N LYS A 215 -16.51 13.11 8.22
CA LYS A 215 -16.68 14.26 7.31
C LYS A 215 -15.66 14.22 6.16
N VAL A 216 -15.80 13.21 5.31
CA VAL A 216 -14.95 12.95 4.14
C VAL A 216 -15.81 12.65 2.90
N PRO A 217 -15.28 12.80 1.67
CA PRO A 217 -15.98 12.42 0.44
C PRO A 217 -16.54 11.00 0.48
N ASN A 218 -17.75 10.80 -0.06
CA ASN A 218 -18.40 9.49 -0.14
C ASN A 218 -17.57 8.47 -0.93
N SER A 219 -16.80 8.91 -1.94
CA SER A 219 -15.87 8.05 -2.67
C SER A 219 -14.81 7.40 -1.77
N LEU A 220 -14.30 8.11 -0.77
CA LEU A 220 -13.34 7.56 0.20
C LEU A 220 -14.01 6.60 1.19
N LYS A 221 -15.25 6.90 1.61
CA LYS A 221 -16.03 5.98 2.45
C LYS A 221 -16.28 4.67 1.70
N LEU A 222 -16.81 4.75 0.48
CA LEU A 222 -17.11 3.61 -0.37
C LEU A 222 -15.87 2.74 -0.64
N LEU A 223 -14.74 3.37 -0.97
CA LEU A 223 -13.49 2.64 -1.18
C LEU A 223 -13.08 1.81 0.04
N ASN A 224 -13.19 2.38 1.24
CA ASN A 224 -12.76 1.70 2.46
C ASN A 224 -13.78 0.68 2.96
N LEU A 225 -15.08 0.95 2.81
CA LEU A 225 -16.13 -0.06 3.07
C LEU A 225 -15.99 -1.27 2.14
N LYS A 226 -15.70 -1.03 0.85
CA LYS A 226 -15.40 -2.09 -0.10
C LYS A 226 -14.21 -2.94 0.35
N ARG A 227 -13.10 -2.33 0.79
CA ARG A 227 -11.92 -3.04 1.30
C ARG A 227 -12.26 -3.93 2.50
N ILE A 228 -13.05 -3.42 3.45
CA ILE A 228 -13.49 -4.20 4.61
C ILE A 228 -14.32 -5.40 4.14
N LEU A 229 -15.26 -5.19 3.21
CA LEU A 229 -16.09 -6.25 2.66
C LEU A 229 -15.27 -7.34 1.96
N GLU A 230 -14.31 -6.97 1.11
CA GLU A 230 -13.39 -7.90 0.45
C GLU A 230 -12.65 -8.77 1.48
N ALA A 231 -12.10 -8.14 2.53
CA ALA A 231 -11.38 -8.86 3.60
C ALA A 231 -12.28 -9.82 4.41
N ILE A 232 -13.56 -9.49 4.58
CA ILE A 232 -14.53 -10.37 5.24
C ILE A 232 -14.86 -11.58 4.36
N LEU A 233 -15.09 -11.35 3.06
CA LEU A 233 -15.45 -12.39 2.10
C LEU A 233 -14.32 -13.41 1.92
N ASP A 234 -13.06 -12.95 1.91
CA ASP A 234 -11.87 -13.81 1.79
C ASP A 234 -11.63 -14.68 3.03
N ASN A 235 -12.07 -14.26 4.22
CA ASN A 235 -11.79 -14.97 5.48
C ASN A 235 -12.76 -16.12 5.80
N HIS A 236 -13.73 -16.43 4.94
CA HIS A 236 -14.75 -17.50 5.09
C HIS A 236 -15.49 -17.56 6.45
N ALA A 237 -15.34 -16.56 7.31
CA ALA A 237 -16.02 -16.43 8.58
C ALA A 237 -17.42 -15.86 8.34
N SER A 238 -18.44 -16.48 8.94
CA SER A 238 -19.82 -16.00 8.87
C SER A 238 -20.00 -14.67 9.62
N GLN A 239 -19.71 -13.55 8.95
CA GLN A 239 -20.01 -12.19 9.43
C GLN A 239 -21.20 -11.58 8.66
N LYS A 240 -22.26 -12.37 8.50
CA LYS A 240 -23.43 -12.02 7.68
C LYS A 240 -24.04 -10.66 8.04
N GLU A 241 -24.09 -10.34 9.33
CA GLU A 241 -24.61 -9.05 9.84
C GLU A 241 -23.74 -7.86 9.41
N ILE A 242 -22.42 -7.98 9.54
CA ILE A 242 -21.47 -6.93 9.13
C ILE A 242 -21.49 -6.74 7.61
N SER A 243 -21.55 -7.84 6.83
CA SER A 243 -21.68 -7.75 5.38
C SER A 243 -22.98 -7.04 4.97
N GLN A 244 -24.11 -7.36 5.60
CA GLN A 244 -25.40 -6.70 5.34
C GLN A 244 -25.36 -5.21 5.69
N LEU A 245 -24.74 -4.84 6.82
CA LEU A 245 -24.52 -3.46 7.20
C LEU A 245 -23.72 -2.71 6.12
N ILE A 246 -22.61 -3.29 5.65
CA ILE A 246 -21.76 -2.68 4.62
C ILE A 246 -22.50 -2.54 3.28
N PHE A 247 -23.22 -3.58 2.83
CA PHE A 247 -24.00 -3.51 1.58
C PHE A 247 -25.01 -2.36 1.63
N LYS A 248 -25.81 -2.27 2.70
CA LYS A 248 -26.77 -1.17 2.88
C LYS A 248 -26.08 0.18 2.84
N ALA A 249 -24.96 0.32 3.54
CA ALA A 249 -24.23 1.58 3.58
C ALA A 249 -23.64 1.97 2.21
N ILE A 250 -23.19 1.00 1.41
CA ILE A 250 -22.72 1.23 0.04
C ILE A 250 -23.86 1.73 -0.84
N ASP A 251 -25.04 1.11 -0.76
CA ASP A 251 -26.22 1.54 -1.53
C ASP A 251 -26.62 2.98 -1.16
N ASP A 252 -26.73 3.28 0.13
CA ASP A 252 -27.10 4.61 0.63
C ASP A 252 -26.11 5.70 0.18
N LEU A 253 -24.80 5.41 0.24
CA LEU A 253 -23.76 6.35 -0.17
C LEU A 253 -23.72 6.54 -1.69
N SER A 254 -24.03 5.50 -2.47
CA SER A 254 -24.00 5.55 -3.94
C SER A 254 -25.11 6.43 -4.51
N ILE A 255 -26.25 6.51 -3.82
CA ILE A 255 -27.36 7.41 -4.18
C ILE A 255 -26.99 8.89 -3.95
N GLN A 256 -26.02 9.16 -3.09
CA GLN A 256 -25.59 10.50 -2.69
C GLN A 256 -24.37 11.03 -3.46
N LEU A 257 -23.86 10.28 -4.45
CA LEU A 257 -22.77 10.69 -5.35
C LEU A 257 -23.27 11.52 -6.52
#